data_AF-A0A526Q9A7-F1
#
_entry.id   AF-A0A526Q9A7-F1
#
_cell.length_a   1.000
_cell.length_b   1.000
_cell.length_c   1.000
_cell.angle_alpha   90.00
_cell.angle_beta   90.00
_cell.angle_gamma   90.00
#
_symmetry.space_group_name_H-M   'P 1'
#
loop_
_entity.id
_entity.type
_entity.pdbx_description
1 polymer ?
#
loop_
_entity_poly.entity_id
_entity_poly.type
_entity_poly.pdbx_seq_one_letter_code
_entity_poly.pdbx_strand_id
1 'polypeptide(L)'
;AYVMDSVRPSRWHPERPGRWVAEQEWPSSNVKVEAIELIAEGAKPAIVATPQSCGLAGGEYFPFTFGPELPGDQRPDDALSVCFDRPVLDRAIDIVGAPELLVRVASDRPQANIAVRLCDVHPDGASELISYGVLNLTHRKSHEFPEAIVPGESVSARVVLDQCAY
;
A
#
# COMPACT_ATOMS: atom_id res chain seq x y z
N ALA A 1 -9.20 6.53 -16.13
CA ALA A 1 -8.22 6.86 -15.07
C ALA A 1 -7.02 7.58 -15.69
N TYR A 2 -6.27 8.37 -14.92
CA TYR A 2 -4.97 8.91 -15.37
C TYR A 2 -3.87 8.03 -14.79
N VAL A 3 -3.24 7.21 -15.61
CA VAL A 3 -2.16 6.30 -15.22
C VAL A 3 -0.87 7.10 -15.18
N MET A 4 -0.32 7.26 -13.98
CA MET A 4 0.84 8.11 -13.70
C MET A 4 2.16 7.40 -13.96
N ASP A 5 3.04 7.95 -14.80
CA ASP A 5 4.32 7.31 -15.11
C ASP A 5 5.20 7.17 -13.85
N SER A 6 6.09 6.18 -13.83
CA SER A 6 7.12 6.09 -12.78
C SER A 6 8.04 7.32 -12.80
N VAL A 7 8.06 8.06 -11.71
CA VAL A 7 8.94 9.22 -11.50
C VAL A 7 9.48 9.20 -10.09
N ARG A 8 10.69 9.76 -9.92
CA ARG A 8 11.29 9.87 -8.59
C ARG A 8 10.40 10.61 -7.62
N PRO A 9 10.39 10.19 -6.34
CA PRO A 9 9.58 10.83 -5.32
C PRO A 9 9.94 12.29 -5.16
N SER A 10 8.92 13.14 -5.20
CA SER A 10 9.01 14.55 -4.87
C SER A 10 7.72 14.99 -4.21
N ARG A 11 7.85 15.78 -3.14
CA ARG A 11 6.69 16.36 -2.45
C ARG A 11 5.90 17.35 -3.31
N TRP A 12 6.46 17.73 -4.46
CA TRP A 12 5.81 18.59 -5.45
C TRP A 12 6.31 18.26 -6.86
N HIS A 13 5.38 18.17 -7.81
CA HIS A 13 5.68 18.03 -9.23
C HIS A 13 4.97 19.17 -9.99
N PRO A 14 5.69 19.98 -10.79
CA PRO A 14 5.04 21.02 -11.62
C PRO A 14 4.11 20.40 -12.67
N GLU A 15 4.41 19.18 -13.10
CA GLU A 15 3.59 18.35 -13.98
C GLU A 15 3.76 16.89 -13.51
N ARG A 16 2.65 16.15 -13.47
CA ARG A 16 2.68 14.70 -13.23
C ARG A 16 2.54 13.98 -14.58
N PRO A 17 3.60 13.39 -15.13
CA PRO A 17 3.51 12.68 -16.41
C PRO A 17 2.69 11.40 -16.25
N GLY A 18 2.14 10.94 -17.37
CA GLY A 18 1.20 9.85 -17.42
C GLY A 18 0.26 9.96 -18.63
N ARG A 19 -0.74 9.07 -18.68
CA ARG A 19 -1.70 9.01 -19.77
C ARG A 19 -3.11 8.69 -19.30
N TRP A 20 -4.09 9.22 -20.01
CA TRP A 20 -5.49 8.85 -19.81
C TRP A 20 -5.78 7.47 -20.42
N VAL A 21 -6.41 6.62 -19.62
CA VAL A 21 -7.01 5.36 -20.06
C VAL A 21 -8.50 5.37 -19.79
N ALA A 22 -9.26 4.68 -20.63
CA ALA A 22 -10.70 4.55 -20.50
C ALA A 22 -11.10 3.10 -20.78
N GLU A 23 -12.04 2.60 -19.98
CA GLU A 23 -12.65 1.28 -20.13
C GLU A 23 -14.16 1.47 -20.27
N GLN A 24 -14.82 0.65 -21.09
CA GLN A 24 -16.27 0.77 -21.33
C GLN A 24 -17.11 0.27 -20.15
N GLU A 25 -16.55 -0.63 -19.35
CA GLU A 25 -17.16 -1.24 -18.18
C GLU A 25 -16.12 -1.41 -17.08
N TRP A 26 -16.59 -1.51 -15.83
CA TRP A 26 -15.71 -1.72 -14.68
C TRP A 26 -16.27 -2.80 -13.75
N PRO A 27 -15.47 -3.83 -13.39
CA PRO A 27 -14.12 -4.13 -13.88
C PRO A 27 -14.10 -4.55 -15.36
N SER A 28 -13.10 -4.08 -16.12
CA SER A 28 -12.92 -4.42 -17.55
C SER A 28 -12.19 -5.74 -17.73
N SER A 29 -12.48 -6.45 -18.82
CA SER A 29 -11.73 -7.63 -19.26
C SER A 29 -10.24 -7.36 -19.56
N ASN A 30 -9.86 -6.09 -19.76
CA ASN A 30 -8.46 -5.67 -19.91
C ASN A 30 -7.73 -5.58 -18.56
N VAL A 31 -8.45 -5.48 -17.44
CA VAL A 31 -7.89 -5.40 -16.09
C VAL A 31 -7.85 -6.81 -15.49
N LYS A 32 -6.64 -7.31 -15.23
CA LYS A 32 -6.43 -8.62 -14.64
C LYS A 32 -5.95 -8.48 -13.21
N VAL A 33 -6.53 -9.26 -12.32
CA VAL A 33 -6.02 -9.40 -10.95
C VAL A 33 -4.81 -10.34 -11.00
N GLU A 34 -3.66 -9.83 -10.57
CA GLU A 34 -2.43 -10.62 -10.38
C GLU A 34 -2.19 -10.80 -8.88
N ALA A 35 -2.19 -12.05 -8.41
CA ALA A 35 -1.88 -12.38 -7.02
C ALA A 35 -0.37 -12.59 -6.86
N ILE A 36 0.22 -11.92 -5.87
CA ILE A 36 1.64 -12.04 -5.52
C ILE A 36 1.74 -12.63 -4.12
N GLU A 37 2.48 -13.72 -4.00
CA GLU A 37 2.81 -14.28 -2.69
C GLU A 37 3.95 -13.48 -2.06
N LEU A 38 3.69 -12.82 -0.92
CA LEU A 38 4.69 -12.02 -0.21
C LEU A 38 5.58 -12.87 0.70
N ILE A 39 5.02 -13.93 1.27
CA ILE A 39 5.68 -14.86 2.18
C ILE A 39 5.33 -16.26 1.71
N ALA A 40 6.34 -17.06 1.39
CA ALA A 40 6.16 -18.45 1.00
C ALA A 40 5.38 -19.24 2.07
N GLU A 41 4.49 -20.13 1.64
CA GLU A 41 3.80 -21.04 2.54
C GLU A 41 4.77 -21.79 3.47
N GLY A 42 4.49 -21.78 4.78
CA GLY A 42 5.32 -22.42 5.80
C GLY A 42 6.57 -21.62 6.22
N ALA A 43 6.85 -20.47 5.60
CA ALA A 43 7.89 -19.58 6.09
C ALA A 43 7.54 -18.99 7.47
N LYS A 44 8.56 -18.53 8.19
CA LYS A 44 8.37 -17.89 9.49
C LYS A 44 7.59 -16.58 9.31
N PRO A 45 6.64 -16.27 10.22
CA PRO A 45 5.95 -14.98 10.19
C PRO A 45 6.94 -13.82 10.30
N ALA A 46 6.68 -12.76 9.54
CA ALA A 46 7.36 -11.50 9.77
C ALA A 46 6.78 -10.80 11.01
N ILE A 47 7.64 -10.21 11.82
CA ILE A 47 7.23 -9.48 13.02
C ILE A 47 7.11 -7.99 12.68
N VAL A 48 5.89 -7.47 12.84
CA VAL A 48 5.61 -6.04 12.67
C VAL A 48 5.57 -5.39 14.06
N ALA A 49 6.59 -4.60 14.38
CA ALA A 49 6.73 -3.87 15.64
C ALA A 49 7.18 -2.42 15.37
N THR A 50 6.43 -1.75 14.51
CA THR A 50 6.77 -0.45 13.96
C THR A 50 6.43 0.70 14.93
N PRO A 51 7.31 1.69 15.13
CA PRO A 51 7.01 2.86 15.96
C PRO A 51 5.88 3.70 15.35
N GLN A 52 5.11 4.39 16.20
CA GLN A 52 3.99 5.25 15.76
C GLN A 52 4.41 6.42 14.85
N SER A 53 5.71 6.73 14.77
CA SER A 53 6.26 7.74 13.86
C SER A 53 6.41 7.25 12.42
N CYS A 54 6.27 5.96 12.14
CA CYS A 54 6.29 5.45 10.77
C CYS A 54 5.03 5.92 10.03
N GLY A 55 5.22 6.44 8.82
CA GLY A 55 4.18 7.06 7.99
C GLY A 55 4.24 8.58 7.95
N LEU A 56 5.13 9.21 8.73
CA LEU A 56 5.31 10.67 8.70
C LEU A 56 5.85 11.19 7.35
N ALA A 57 6.40 10.32 6.49
CA ALA A 57 6.77 10.68 5.13
C ALA A 57 5.62 10.56 4.12
N GLY A 58 4.43 10.13 4.55
CA GLY A 58 3.25 9.89 3.71
C GLY A 58 2.55 11.15 3.17
N GLY A 59 3.02 12.36 3.52
CA GLY A 59 2.42 13.61 3.06
C GLY A 59 1.08 13.94 3.72
N GLU A 60 0.43 14.97 3.21
CA GLU A 60 -0.90 15.39 3.68
C GLU A 60 -1.99 14.50 3.06
N TYR A 61 -3.01 14.14 3.85
CA TYR A 61 -4.16 13.37 3.36
C TYR A 61 -4.95 14.12 2.28
N PHE A 62 -5.02 15.44 2.42
CA PHE A 62 -5.72 16.33 1.49
C PHE A 62 -4.86 17.55 1.19
N PRO A 63 -3.93 17.46 0.22
CA PRO A 63 -3.06 18.58 -0.14
C PRO A 63 -3.92 19.70 -0.74
N PHE A 64 -3.75 20.91 -0.22
CA PHE A 64 -4.55 22.09 -0.56
C PHE A 64 -3.72 23.22 -1.18
N THR A 65 -2.42 23.23 -0.92
CA THR A 65 -1.53 24.29 -1.35
C THR A 65 -0.71 23.87 -2.56
N PHE A 66 -0.32 24.84 -3.39
CA PHE A 66 0.66 24.63 -4.45
C PHE A 66 2.07 24.55 -3.82
N GLY A 67 2.32 23.50 -3.04
CA GLY A 67 3.49 23.33 -2.18
C GLY A 67 3.85 21.86 -1.90
N PRO A 68 4.89 21.61 -1.08
CA PRO A 68 5.47 20.27 -0.87
C PRO A 68 4.62 19.41 0.10
N GLU A 69 3.36 19.18 -0.23
CA GLU A 69 2.39 18.43 0.58
C GLU A 69 2.22 16.97 0.14
N LEU A 70 2.67 16.61 -1.06
CA LEU A 70 2.62 15.22 -1.54
C LEU A 70 3.60 14.34 -0.75
N PRO A 71 3.42 13.00 -0.78
CA PRO A 71 4.37 12.08 -0.19
C PRO A 71 5.80 12.37 -0.65
N GLY A 72 6.74 12.29 0.30
CA GLY A 72 8.15 12.33 -0.04
C GLY A 72 8.69 10.94 -0.35
N ASP A 73 10.00 10.85 -0.49
CA ASP A 73 10.70 9.58 -0.57
C ASP A 73 10.39 8.72 0.67
N GLN A 74 9.94 7.50 0.42
CA GLN A 74 9.46 6.56 1.42
C GLN A 74 10.57 5.80 2.15
N ARG A 75 11.84 5.90 1.72
CA ARG A 75 12.98 5.22 2.38
C ARG A 75 13.03 5.35 3.91
N PRO A 76 12.74 6.52 4.53
CA PRO A 76 12.70 6.63 5.99
C PRO A 76 11.63 5.75 6.64
N ASP A 77 10.46 5.64 6.03
CA ASP A 77 9.36 4.79 6.52
C ASP A 77 9.60 3.31 6.17
N ASP A 78 10.26 3.03 5.05
CA ASP A 78 10.69 1.68 4.66
C ASP A 78 11.68 1.10 5.69
N ALA A 79 12.60 1.91 6.19
CA ALA A 79 13.54 1.51 7.24
C ALA A 79 12.87 1.14 8.59
N LEU A 80 11.62 1.56 8.79
CA LEU A 80 10.80 1.27 9.98
C LEU A 80 9.73 0.19 9.72
N SER A 81 9.59 -0.23 8.46
CA SER A 81 8.57 -1.16 7.99
C SER A 81 9.13 -2.56 7.80
N VAL A 82 8.23 -3.54 7.77
CA VAL A 82 8.53 -4.83 7.15
C VAL A 82 8.24 -4.69 5.66
N CYS A 83 9.28 -4.77 4.82
CA CYS A 83 9.16 -4.63 3.38
C CYS A 83 9.15 -5.99 2.68
N PHE A 84 8.32 -6.11 1.64
CA PHE A 84 8.25 -7.27 0.75
C PHE A 84 8.38 -6.78 -0.69
N ASP A 85 9.53 -7.05 -1.30
CA ASP A 85 9.84 -6.56 -2.64
C ASP A 85 9.64 -7.67 -3.69
N ARG A 86 9.10 -7.28 -4.84
CA ARG A 86 9.13 -8.13 -6.04
C ARG A 86 10.56 -8.16 -6.62
N PRO A 87 10.91 -9.20 -7.40
CA PRO A 87 12.05 -9.10 -8.30
C PRO A 87 11.92 -7.87 -9.20
N VAL A 88 13.06 -7.32 -9.61
CA VAL A 88 13.13 -6.21 -10.57
C VAL A 88 12.29 -6.55 -11.81
N LEU A 89 11.42 -5.63 -12.19
CA LEU A 89 10.54 -5.79 -13.34
C LEU A 89 11.34 -5.73 -14.64
N ASP A 90 11.04 -6.63 -15.57
CA ASP A 90 11.62 -6.68 -16.91
C ASP A 90 10.93 -5.74 -17.91
N ARG A 91 9.71 -5.30 -17.56
CA ARG A 91 8.88 -4.36 -18.32
C ARG A 91 8.00 -3.54 -17.38
N ALA A 92 7.57 -2.37 -17.86
CA ALA A 92 6.57 -1.58 -17.18
C ALA A 92 5.24 -2.36 -17.04
N ILE A 93 4.58 -2.18 -15.91
CA ILE A 93 3.23 -2.66 -15.64
C ILE A 93 2.38 -1.47 -15.20
N ASP A 94 1.10 -1.49 -15.54
CA ASP A 94 0.12 -0.54 -15.00
C ASP A 94 -0.62 -1.18 -13.83
N ILE A 95 -0.89 -0.42 -12.79
CA ILE A 95 -1.74 -0.77 -11.66
C ILE A 95 -2.94 0.16 -11.67
N VAL A 96 -4.12 -0.37 -12.00
CA VAL A 96 -5.37 0.40 -12.04
C VAL A 96 -6.44 -0.29 -11.20
N GLY A 97 -6.96 0.43 -10.21
CA GLY A 97 -7.97 -0.07 -9.28
C GLY A 97 -7.50 0.04 -7.82
N ALA A 98 -8.08 -0.77 -6.95
CA ALA A 98 -7.69 -0.84 -5.54
C ALA A 98 -6.88 -2.12 -5.29
N PRO A 99 -5.55 -2.01 -5.08
CA PRO A 99 -4.76 -3.14 -4.62
C PRO A 99 -5.27 -3.69 -3.29
N GLU A 100 -5.12 -4.99 -3.08
CA GLU A 100 -5.55 -5.64 -1.84
C GLU A 100 -4.42 -6.46 -1.24
N LEU A 101 -4.27 -6.38 0.09
CA LEU A 101 -3.47 -7.31 0.86
C LEU A 101 -4.39 -8.31 1.55
N LEU A 102 -4.18 -9.59 1.25
CA LEU A 102 -4.73 -10.71 1.99
C LEU A 102 -3.66 -11.24 2.95
N VAL A 103 -3.98 -11.28 4.24
CA VAL A 103 -3.00 -11.58 5.28
C VAL A 103 -3.62 -12.45 6.36
N ARG A 104 -2.81 -13.39 6.86
CA ARG A 104 -3.03 -14.04 8.15
C ARG A 104 -2.10 -13.40 9.18
N VAL A 105 -2.67 -12.82 10.23
CA VAL A 105 -1.96 -12.05 11.25
C VAL A 105 -2.38 -12.46 12.64
N ALA A 106 -1.45 -12.39 13.60
CA ALA A 106 -1.73 -12.51 15.03
C ALA A 106 -1.25 -11.24 15.73
N SER A 107 -1.95 -10.85 16.79
CA SER A 107 -1.63 -9.69 17.63
C SER A 107 -1.47 -10.14 19.07
N ASP A 108 -0.53 -9.55 19.81
CA ASP A 108 -0.41 -9.73 21.26
C ASP A 108 -1.44 -8.88 22.04
N ARG A 109 -2.16 -8.00 21.33
CA ARG A 109 -3.21 -7.11 21.88
C ARG A 109 -4.58 -7.41 21.27
N PRO A 110 -5.68 -7.13 22.00
CA PRO A 110 -7.03 -7.31 21.50
C PRO A 110 -7.45 -6.27 20.44
N GLN A 111 -6.70 -5.18 20.30
CA GLN A 111 -6.87 -4.16 19.27
C GLN A 111 -5.51 -3.91 18.61
N ALA A 112 -5.51 -3.85 17.28
CA ALA A 112 -4.31 -3.60 16.49
C ALA A 112 -4.69 -2.99 15.14
N ASN A 113 -3.81 -2.16 14.61
CA ASN A 113 -3.92 -1.62 13.26
C ASN A 113 -2.86 -2.25 12.37
N ILE A 114 -3.20 -2.45 11.10
CA ILE A 114 -2.24 -2.72 10.04
C ILE A 114 -2.30 -1.57 9.04
N ALA A 115 -1.13 -1.03 8.70
CA ALA A 115 -0.96 -0.06 7.63
C ALA A 115 -0.13 -0.71 6.52
N VAL A 116 -0.57 -0.59 5.29
CA VAL A 116 0.05 -1.19 4.11
C VAL A 116 0.37 -0.08 3.13
N ARG A 117 1.58 -0.06 2.62
CA ARG A 117 2.03 0.86 1.57
C ARG A 117 2.42 0.04 0.35
N LEU A 118 1.96 0.46 -0.81
CA LEU A 118 2.45 0.00 -2.10
C LEU A 118 3.36 1.09 -2.65
N CYS A 119 4.62 0.75 -2.88
CA CYS A 119 5.63 1.69 -3.33
C CYS A 119 6.24 1.28 -4.68
N ASP A 120 6.60 2.26 -5.52
CA ASP A 120 7.51 2.07 -6.65
C ASP A 120 8.94 2.30 -6.18
N VAL A 121 9.79 1.27 -6.28
CA VAL A 121 11.20 1.35 -5.88
C VAL A 121 12.06 1.48 -7.12
N HIS A 122 12.65 2.66 -7.28
CA HIS A 122 13.55 2.96 -8.39
C HIS A 122 14.87 2.18 -8.29
N PRO A 123 15.62 2.03 -9.41
CA PRO A 123 16.90 1.29 -9.42
C PRO A 123 17.97 1.79 -8.45
N ASP A 124 17.88 3.04 -8.00
CA ASP A 124 18.79 3.62 -7.01
C ASP A 124 18.26 3.55 -5.56
N GLY A 125 17.12 2.91 -5.37
CA GLY A 125 16.43 2.73 -4.09
C GLY A 125 15.49 3.87 -3.69
N ALA A 126 15.32 4.93 -4.49
CA ALA A 126 14.28 5.92 -4.19
C ALA A 126 12.90 5.26 -4.22
N SER A 127 12.06 5.56 -3.23
CA SER A 127 10.80 4.85 -3.00
C SER A 127 9.63 5.83 -3.08
N GLU A 128 8.77 5.66 -4.07
CA GLU A 128 7.60 6.52 -4.33
C GLU A 128 6.33 5.85 -3.81
N LEU A 129 5.48 6.57 -3.07
CA LEU A 129 4.23 6.02 -2.56
C LEU A 129 3.18 5.98 -3.68
N ILE A 130 2.77 4.78 -4.11
CA ILE A 130 1.71 4.59 -5.12
C ILE A 130 0.32 4.69 -4.47
N SER A 131 0.12 3.91 -3.41
CA SER A 131 -1.15 3.80 -2.68
C SER A 131 -0.90 3.25 -1.28
N TYR A 132 -1.84 3.46 -0.38
CA TYR A 132 -1.79 2.88 0.95
C TYR A 132 -3.19 2.52 1.45
N GLY A 133 -3.24 1.77 2.54
CA GLY A 133 -4.47 1.36 3.20
C GLY A 133 -4.20 1.10 4.67
N VAL A 134 -5.17 1.45 5.51
CA VAL A 134 -5.09 1.23 6.95
C VAL A 134 -6.33 0.49 7.41
N LEU A 135 -6.13 -0.57 8.19
CA LEU A 135 -7.23 -1.35 8.76
C LEU A 135 -7.02 -1.50 10.26
N ASN A 136 -8.02 -1.05 11.03
CA ASN A 136 -8.19 -1.54 12.40
C ASN A 136 -8.69 -2.98 12.33
N LEU A 137 -7.89 -3.93 12.82
CA LEU A 137 -8.15 -5.36 12.73
C LEU A 137 -9.41 -5.78 13.51
N THR A 138 -9.94 -4.95 14.41
CA THR A 138 -11.26 -5.24 14.99
C THR A 138 -12.39 -5.16 13.96
N HIS A 139 -12.20 -4.40 12.89
CA HIS A 139 -13.15 -4.23 11.79
C HIS A 139 -12.95 -5.23 10.64
N ARG A 140 -12.04 -6.21 10.79
CA ARG A 140 -11.69 -7.19 9.73
C ARG A 140 -12.88 -7.96 9.14
N LYS A 141 -14.00 -8.08 9.89
CA LYS A 141 -15.24 -8.75 9.46
C LYS A 141 -16.39 -7.77 9.19
N SER A 142 -16.45 -6.65 9.91
CA SER A 142 -17.52 -5.67 9.80
C SER A 142 -17.07 -4.32 10.34
N HIS A 143 -17.43 -3.24 9.64
CA HIS A 143 -17.26 -1.89 10.17
C HIS A 143 -18.33 -1.50 11.18
N GLU A 144 -19.51 -2.11 11.10
CA GLU A 144 -20.66 -1.85 11.97
C GLU A 144 -20.55 -2.60 13.31
N PHE A 145 -20.03 -3.83 13.27
CA PHE A 145 -19.89 -4.72 14.44
C PHE A 145 -18.43 -5.12 14.64
N PRO A 146 -17.59 -4.24 15.22
CA PRO A 146 -16.18 -4.56 15.46
C PRO A 146 -16.04 -5.67 16.50
N GLU A 147 -15.15 -6.62 16.23
CA GLU A 147 -14.83 -7.74 17.11
C GLU A 147 -13.37 -7.64 17.58
N ALA A 148 -13.12 -7.72 18.89
CA ALA A 148 -11.76 -7.80 19.39
C ALA A 148 -11.00 -9.03 18.82
N ILE A 149 -9.68 -8.92 18.75
CA ILE A 149 -8.81 -10.07 18.46
C ILE A 149 -8.54 -10.81 19.77
N VAL A 150 -8.47 -12.14 19.72
CA VAL A 150 -7.95 -12.92 20.85
C VAL A 150 -6.43 -12.87 20.79
N PRO A 151 -5.72 -12.34 21.81
CA PRO A 151 -4.27 -12.25 21.78
C PRO A 151 -3.60 -13.60 21.46
N GLY A 152 -2.67 -13.58 20.50
CA GLY A 152 -1.94 -14.75 20.01
C GLY A 152 -2.69 -15.60 18.98
N GLU A 153 -4.00 -15.41 18.78
CA GLU A 153 -4.76 -16.13 17.77
C GLU A 153 -4.53 -15.52 16.38
N SER A 154 -4.30 -16.38 15.38
CA SER A 154 -4.17 -15.97 13.99
C SER A 154 -5.54 -15.73 13.37
N VAL A 155 -5.75 -14.55 12.80
CA VAL A 155 -6.96 -14.17 12.07
C VAL A 155 -6.63 -13.81 10.61
N SER A 156 -7.58 -14.03 9.71
CA SER A 156 -7.49 -13.50 8.34
C SER A 156 -8.01 -12.07 8.29
N ALA A 157 -7.35 -11.23 7.53
CA ALA A 157 -7.79 -9.88 7.23
C ALA A 157 -7.54 -9.54 5.75
N ARG A 158 -8.39 -8.68 5.20
CA ARG A 158 -8.23 -8.08 3.88
C ARG A 158 -8.11 -6.57 4.05
N VAL A 159 -6.98 -6.02 3.62
CA VAL A 159 -6.73 -4.57 3.58
C VAL A 159 -6.90 -4.13 2.14
N VAL A 160 -7.91 -3.30 1.88
CA VAL A 160 -8.10 -2.66 0.58
C VAL A 160 -7.35 -1.33 0.62
N LEU A 161 -6.46 -1.11 -0.34
CA LEU A 161 -5.75 0.16 -0.48
C LEU A 161 -6.60 1.16 -1.27
N ASP A 162 -6.23 2.43 -1.22
CA ASP A 162 -6.87 3.47 -2.02
C ASP A 162 -6.79 3.16 -3.52
N GLN A 163 -7.80 3.63 -4.26
CA GLN A 163 -7.84 3.53 -5.72
C GLN A 163 -6.61 4.25 -6.31
N CYS A 164 -5.91 3.58 -7.20
CA CYS A 164 -4.74 4.12 -7.88
C CYS A 164 -4.79 3.85 -9.39
N ALA A 165 -4.00 4.66 -10.10
CA ALA A 165 -3.70 4.49 -11.51
C ALA A 165 -2.24 4.94 -11.70
N TYR A 166 -1.34 3.97 -11.75
CA TYR A 166 0.11 4.14 -11.80
C TYR A 166 0.69 3.22 -12.87
#